data_AF-A0A849YYM8-F1
#
_entry.id   AF-A0A849YYM8-F1
#
_cell.length_a   1.000
_cell.length_b   1.000
_cell.length_c   1.000
_cell.angle_alpha   90.00
_cell.angle_beta   90.00
_cell.angle_gamma   90.00
#
_symmetry.space_group_name_H-M   'P 1'
#
loop_
_entity.id
_entity.type
_entity.pdbx_description
1 polymer ?
#
loop_
_entity_poly.entity_id
_entity_poly.type
_entity_poly.pdbx_seq_one_letter_code
_entity_poly.pdbx_strand_id
1 'polypeptide(L)'
;MTAPLKAGAPRAIADRRGIKLAKDNTTQHSAMVNLIRLALGRIPDLVLWPNPVKNVEIVTGNGGLIRMRTGLAVGSADLIGILAGRFIALEVKTGDGFAKPHQEQWLALVRAKGGFAAVVWSVLEACEAIDRARQGKSE
;
A
#
# COMPACT_ATOMS: atom_id res chain seq x y z
N MET A 1 -10.38 -40.72 -1.88
CA MET A 1 -11.21 -40.44 -0.69
C MET A 1 -10.82 -39.08 -0.15
N THR A 2 -11.78 -38.15 -0.15
CA THR A 2 -11.71 -36.76 0.30
C THR A 2 -11.67 -36.65 1.83
N ALA A 3 -10.89 -35.71 2.36
CA ALA A 3 -10.67 -35.44 3.79
C ALA A 3 -11.93 -34.94 4.54
N PRO A 4 -11.83 -34.80 5.88
CA PRO A 4 -12.22 -33.49 6.41
C PRO A 4 -11.20 -32.90 7.40
N LEU A 5 -10.92 -31.61 7.20
CA LEU A 5 -10.27 -30.71 8.14
C LEU A 5 -11.19 -30.42 9.34
N LYS A 6 -10.65 -30.52 10.57
CA LYS A 6 -11.33 -30.07 11.79
C LYS A 6 -11.37 -28.54 11.84
N ALA A 7 -12.57 -27.99 12.09
CA ALA A 7 -12.83 -26.58 12.31
C ALA A 7 -12.43 -26.14 13.74
N GLY A 8 -11.50 -25.20 13.86
CA GLY A 8 -11.35 -24.37 15.05
C GLY A 8 -12.00 -23.01 14.78
N ALA A 9 -13.07 -22.68 15.51
CA ALA A 9 -13.77 -21.41 15.36
C ALA A 9 -13.10 -20.31 16.20
N PRO A 10 -12.68 -19.16 15.63
CA PRO A 10 -12.29 -17.99 16.43
C PRO A 10 -13.50 -17.05 16.65
N ARG A 11 -13.63 -16.61 17.90
CA ARG A 11 -14.62 -15.65 18.41
C ARG A 11 -14.47 -14.29 17.73
N ALA A 12 -15.62 -13.65 17.46
CA ALA A 12 -15.73 -12.34 16.83
C ALA A 12 -15.27 -11.20 17.77
N ILE A 13 -14.50 -10.26 17.24
CA ILE A 13 -14.28 -8.92 17.82
C ILE A 13 -14.83 -7.93 16.79
N ALA A 14 -15.82 -7.13 17.19
CA ALA A 14 -16.57 -6.25 16.32
C ALA A 14 -16.10 -4.78 16.44
N ASP A 15 -15.81 -4.14 15.30
CA ASP A 15 -15.79 -2.68 15.14
C ASP A 15 -17.14 -2.21 14.54
N ARG A 16 -17.62 -1.05 14.98
CA ARG A 16 -18.99 -0.50 14.87
C ARG A 16 -19.44 -0.09 13.45
N ARG A 17 -18.68 -0.40 12.38
CA ARG A 17 -18.98 0.08 11.02
C ARG A 17 -19.20 -1.00 9.96
N GLY A 18 -19.28 -2.28 10.32
CA GLY A 18 -19.87 -3.32 9.47
C GLY A 18 -19.13 -3.65 8.16
N ILE A 19 -17.92 -3.14 7.93
CA ILE A 19 -17.11 -3.50 6.75
C ILE A 19 -16.32 -4.79 7.09
N LYS A 20 -16.75 -5.92 6.54
CA LYS A 20 -16.01 -7.19 6.63
C LYS A 20 -14.74 -7.10 5.76
N LEU A 21 -13.59 -6.89 6.37
CA LEU A 21 -12.29 -7.11 5.74
C LEU A 21 -12.02 -8.64 5.68
N ALA A 22 -11.50 -9.13 4.56
CA ALA A 22 -11.25 -10.55 4.32
C ALA A 22 -10.20 -11.16 5.27
N LYS A 23 -10.15 -12.50 5.38
CA LYS A 23 -9.39 -13.25 6.38
C LYS A 23 -7.87 -13.36 6.16
N ASP A 24 -7.35 -12.98 5.00
CA ASP A 24 -5.91 -13.01 4.73
C ASP A 24 -5.31 -11.59 4.69
N ASN A 25 -4.11 -11.45 5.26
CA ASN A 25 -3.42 -10.16 5.40
C ASN A 25 -3.19 -9.48 4.04
N THR A 26 -3.03 -10.26 2.96
CA THR A 26 -2.83 -9.75 1.60
C THR A 26 -4.08 -9.03 1.06
N THR A 27 -5.26 -9.58 1.33
CA THR A 27 -6.55 -9.02 0.91
C THR A 27 -6.92 -7.83 1.79
N GLN A 28 -6.62 -7.88 3.10
CA GLN A 28 -6.77 -6.72 3.98
C GLN A 28 -5.87 -5.56 3.52
N HIS A 29 -4.61 -5.83 3.21
CA HIS A 29 -3.67 -4.87 2.66
C HIS A 29 -4.18 -4.25 1.36
N SER A 30 -4.56 -5.09 0.40
CA SER A 30 -5.08 -4.64 -0.89
C SER A 30 -6.37 -3.81 -0.74
N ALA A 31 -7.24 -4.19 0.20
CA ALA A 31 -8.44 -3.43 0.53
C ALA A 31 -8.09 -2.06 1.13
N MET A 32 -7.12 -2.00 2.06
CA MET A 32 -6.68 -0.74 2.67
C MET A 32 -6.08 0.22 1.63
N VAL A 33 -5.20 -0.28 0.76
CA VAL A 33 -4.63 0.50 -0.36
C VAL A 33 -5.74 1.11 -1.22
N ASN A 34 -6.77 0.33 -1.56
CA ASN A 34 -7.89 0.83 -2.35
C ASN A 34 -8.76 1.84 -1.59
N LEU A 35 -9.02 1.62 -0.30
CA LEU A 35 -9.77 2.55 0.54
C LEU A 35 -9.08 3.91 0.65
N ILE A 36 -7.76 3.93 0.86
CA ILE A 36 -6.96 5.16 0.87
C ILE A 36 -7.08 5.88 -0.47
N ARG A 37 -6.94 5.18 -1.60
CA ARG A 37 -7.08 5.78 -2.93
C ARG A 37 -8.47 6.38 -3.17
N LEU A 38 -9.53 5.69 -2.73
CA LEU A 38 -10.91 6.20 -2.86
C LEU A 38 -11.14 7.46 -2.03
N ALA A 39 -10.59 7.51 -0.81
CA ALA A 39 -10.71 8.66 0.07
C ALA A 39 -9.94 9.89 -0.45
N LEU A 40 -8.70 9.67 -0.91
CA LEU A 40 -7.81 10.74 -1.34
C LEU A 40 -8.01 11.15 -2.81
N GLY A 41 -8.64 10.30 -3.64
CA GLY A 41 -8.74 10.50 -5.09
C GLY A 41 -9.58 11.69 -5.55
N ARG A 42 -10.24 12.40 -4.62
CA ARG A 42 -10.99 13.63 -4.91
C ARG A 42 -10.20 14.91 -4.63
N ILE A 43 -8.99 14.78 -4.10
CA ILE A 43 -8.12 15.91 -3.78
C ILE A 43 -7.56 16.49 -5.10
N PRO A 44 -7.88 17.74 -5.49
CA PRO A 44 -7.58 18.26 -6.84
C PRO A 44 -6.09 18.32 -7.19
N ASP A 45 -5.23 18.55 -6.20
CA ASP A 45 -3.78 18.69 -6.34
C ASP A 45 -3.01 17.39 -6.08
N LEU A 46 -3.71 16.26 -5.91
CA LEU A 46 -3.13 14.97 -5.60
C LEU A 46 -3.50 13.93 -6.66
N VAL A 47 -2.49 13.22 -7.14
CA VAL A 47 -2.66 11.96 -7.87
C VAL A 47 -1.92 10.85 -7.14
N LEU A 48 -2.56 9.70 -6.97
CA LEU A 48 -1.99 8.51 -6.33
C LEU A 48 -2.19 7.26 -7.20
N TRP A 49 -1.11 6.55 -7.45
CA TRP A 49 -1.08 5.27 -8.16
C TRP A 49 -0.69 4.13 -7.22
N PRO A 50 -1.33 2.96 -7.34
CA PRO A 50 -0.81 1.76 -6.71
C PRO A 50 0.50 1.35 -7.37
N ASN A 51 1.46 0.91 -6.57
CA ASN A 51 2.80 0.52 -7.02
C ASN A 51 3.08 -0.93 -6.62
N PRO A 52 2.38 -1.92 -7.21
CA PRO A 52 2.53 -3.32 -6.83
C PRO A 52 3.93 -3.83 -7.24
N VAL A 53 4.75 -4.19 -6.26
CA VAL A 53 6.03 -4.85 -6.49
C VAL A 53 5.82 -6.35 -6.55
N LYS A 54 5.77 -6.92 -7.76
CA LYS A 54 5.52 -8.36 -7.99
C LYS A 54 6.44 -8.90 -9.07
N ASN A 55 6.71 -10.20 -9.03
CA ASN A 55 7.23 -10.91 -10.19
C ASN A 55 6.04 -11.36 -11.03
N VAL A 56 6.02 -10.98 -12.29
CA VAL A 56 4.97 -11.35 -13.25
C VAL A 56 5.59 -12.12 -14.40
N GLU A 57 4.84 -13.11 -14.90
CA GLU A 57 5.18 -13.81 -16.13
C GLU A 57 4.29 -13.26 -17.23
N ILE A 58 4.91 -12.79 -18.32
CA ILE A 58 4.22 -12.21 -19.47
C ILE A 58 4.41 -13.16 -20.63
N VAL A 59 3.30 -13.57 -21.23
CA VAL A 59 3.30 -14.30 -22.50
C VAL A 59 3.56 -13.30 -23.62
N THR A 60 4.61 -13.54 -24.39
CA THR A 60 4.99 -12.69 -25.51
C THR A 60 4.16 -13.01 -26.76
N GLY A 61 4.16 -12.10 -27.73
CA GLY A 61 3.42 -12.30 -28.99
C GLY A 61 3.82 -13.55 -29.79
N ASN A 62 5.02 -14.10 -29.56
CA ASN A 62 5.50 -15.35 -30.15
C ASN A 62 5.31 -16.59 -29.24
N GLY A 63 4.54 -16.49 -28.15
CA GLY A 63 4.27 -17.60 -27.23
C GLY A 63 5.38 -17.92 -26.23
N GLY A 64 6.44 -17.12 -26.19
CA GLY A 64 7.47 -17.19 -25.15
C GLY A 64 7.00 -16.64 -23.80
N LEU A 65 7.78 -16.89 -22.75
CA LEU A 65 7.51 -16.39 -21.40
C LEU A 65 8.65 -15.47 -20.95
N ILE A 66 8.32 -14.23 -20.57
CA ILE A 66 9.27 -13.30 -19.95
C ILE A 66 8.88 -13.11 -18.49
N ARG A 67 9.88 -13.23 -17.60
CA ARG A 67 9.74 -12.86 -16.20
C ARG A 67 10.16 -11.42 -16.00
N MET A 68 9.26 -10.59 -15.49
CA MET A 68 9.51 -9.19 -15.22
C MET A 68 9.14 -8.87 -13.77
N ARG A 69 9.90 -7.96 -13.16
CA ARG A 69 9.53 -7.37 -11.87
C ARG A 69 8.81 -6.05 -12.10
N THR A 70 7.66 -5.88 -11.46
CA THR A 70 6.89 -4.63 -11.48
C THR A 70 7.23 -3.73 -10.29
N GLY A 71 6.75 -2.48 -10.36
CA GLY A 71 6.97 -1.44 -9.37
C GLY A 71 8.31 -0.72 -9.52
N LEU A 72 8.51 0.37 -8.78
CA LEU A 72 9.70 1.22 -8.94
C LEU A 72 10.99 0.57 -8.43
N ALA A 73 10.95 -0.10 -7.28
CA ALA A 73 12.12 -0.74 -6.68
C ALA A 73 11.71 -1.83 -5.68
N VAL A 74 12.68 -2.64 -5.24
CA VAL A 74 12.47 -3.52 -4.08
C VAL A 74 12.15 -2.66 -2.87
N GLY A 75 10.99 -2.88 -2.25
CA GLY A 75 10.60 -2.10 -1.07
C GLY A 75 9.99 -0.74 -1.36
N SER A 76 9.80 -0.37 -2.63
CA SER A 76 9.11 0.87 -2.95
C SER A 76 7.69 0.85 -2.38
N ALA A 77 7.28 1.99 -1.82
CA ALA A 77 5.99 2.16 -1.14
C ALA A 77 4.79 1.68 -1.98
N ASP A 78 3.75 1.20 -1.30
CA ASP A 78 2.53 0.66 -1.92
C ASP A 78 1.77 1.69 -2.76
N LEU A 79 1.79 2.96 -2.33
CA LEU A 79 1.21 4.08 -3.05
C LEU A 79 2.30 5.10 -3.37
N ILE A 80 2.32 5.55 -4.61
CA ILE A 80 3.20 6.62 -5.08
C ILE A 80 2.39 7.67 -5.82
N GLY A 81 2.86 8.91 -5.85
CA GLY A 81 2.09 9.97 -6.48
C GLY A 81 2.76 11.33 -6.46
N ILE A 82 1.96 12.33 -6.81
CA ILE A 82 2.37 13.73 -6.87
C ILE A 82 1.31 14.56 -6.15
N LEU A 83 1.76 15.41 -5.22
CA LEU A 83 0.97 16.42 -4.52
C LEU A 83 1.54 17.81 -4.85
N ALA A 84 0.80 18.63 -5.59
CA ALA A 84 1.23 19.97 -5.99
C ALA A 84 2.68 20.02 -6.55
N GLY A 85 3.05 19.03 -7.36
CA GLY A 85 4.40 18.89 -7.96
C GLY A 85 5.43 18.14 -7.11
N ARG A 86 5.12 17.80 -5.85
CA ARG A 86 6.02 17.05 -4.95
C ARG A 86 5.74 15.55 -5.00
N PHE A 87 6.79 14.74 -5.08
CA PHE A 87 6.66 13.28 -5.03
C PHE A 87 6.19 12.81 -3.64
N ILE A 88 5.16 11.96 -3.62
CA ILE A 88 4.57 11.37 -2.42
C ILE A 88 4.74 9.84 -2.46
N ALA A 89 5.10 9.24 -1.33
CA ALA A 89 5.13 7.79 -1.13
C ALA A 89 4.44 7.41 0.19
N LEU A 90 3.43 6.55 0.14
CA LEU A 90 2.77 6.01 1.33
C LEU A 90 2.95 4.49 1.38
N GLU A 91 3.66 4.02 2.40
CA GLU A 91 3.78 2.59 2.72
C GLU A 91 2.61 2.20 3.61
N VAL A 92 1.78 1.25 3.17
CA VAL A 92 0.55 0.88 3.86
C VAL A 92 0.81 -0.32 4.75
N LYS A 93 0.35 -0.26 6.00
CA LYS A 93 0.41 -1.39 6.94
C LYS A 93 -0.99 -1.74 7.46
N THR A 94 -1.15 -3.00 7.82
CA THR A 94 -2.37 -3.56 8.41
C THR A 94 -1.99 -4.65 9.42
N GLY A 95 -2.83 -4.90 10.43
CA GLY A 95 -2.57 -5.92 11.45
C GLY A 95 -1.33 -5.56 12.28
N ASP A 96 -0.47 -6.55 12.55
CA ASP A 96 0.77 -6.38 13.34
C ASP A 96 2.02 -6.20 12.44
N GLY A 97 1.84 -5.82 11.17
CA GLY A 97 2.93 -5.73 10.20
C GLY A 97 3.79 -4.49 10.40
N PHE A 98 5.12 -4.63 10.39
CA PHE A 98 6.06 -3.50 10.47
C PHE A 98 6.71 -3.20 9.10
N ALA A 99 7.29 -2.00 8.95
CA ALA A 99 8.09 -1.65 7.79
C ALA A 99 9.39 -2.46 7.81
N LYS A 100 9.69 -3.17 6.71
CA LYS A 100 10.94 -3.94 6.61
C LYS A 100 12.11 -2.99 6.35
N PRO A 101 13.36 -3.36 6.67
CA PRO A 101 14.52 -2.47 6.51
C PRO A 101 14.68 -1.88 5.10
N HIS A 102 14.41 -2.66 4.04
CA HIS A 102 14.48 -2.16 2.66
C HIS A 102 13.36 -1.17 2.31
N GLN A 103 12.21 -1.25 2.99
CA GLN A 103 11.12 -0.28 2.85
C GLN A 103 11.48 1.02 3.57
N GLU A 104 12.05 0.92 4.78
CA GLU A 104 12.56 2.08 5.52
C GLU A 104 13.65 2.83 4.71
N GLN A 105 14.57 2.09 4.09
CA GLN A 105 15.59 2.66 3.19
C GLN A 105 14.95 3.41 2.00
N TRP A 106 13.89 2.86 1.41
CA TRP A 106 13.14 3.54 0.34
C TRP A 106 12.50 4.83 0.84
N LEU A 107 11.81 4.80 1.98
CA LEU A 107 11.16 5.99 2.56
C LEU A 107 12.21 7.07 2.86
N ALA A 108 13.34 6.69 3.46
CA ALA A 108 14.45 7.60 3.72
C ALA A 108 15.02 8.21 2.44
N LEU A 109 15.19 7.42 1.37
CA LEU A 109 15.63 7.90 0.07
C LEU A 109 14.68 8.96 -0.49
N VAL A 110 13.37 8.68 -0.48
CA VAL A 110 12.36 9.63 -0.99
C VAL A 110 12.43 10.95 -0.23
N ARG A 111 12.50 10.90 1.10
CA ARG A 111 12.63 12.09 1.96
C ARG A 111 13.90 12.87 1.65
N ALA A 112 15.04 12.18 1.53
CA ALA A 112 16.33 12.79 1.21
C ALA A 112 16.38 13.44 -0.18
N LYS A 113 15.49 13.06 -1.11
CA LYS A 113 15.36 13.65 -2.45
C LYS A 113 14.25 14.69 -2.56
N GLY A 114 13.75 15.21 -1.44
CA GLY A 114 12.74 16.27 -1.41
C GLY A 114 11.30 15.78 -1.55
N GLY A 115 11.09 14.48 -1.66
CA GLY A 115 9.76 13.89 -1.58
C GLY A 115 9.20 13.91 -0.16
N PHE A 116 7.97 13.47 -0.02
CA PHE A 116 7.35 13.13 1.25
C PHE A 116 7.12 11.62 1.28
N ALA A 117 7.45 10.97 2.39
CA ALA A 117 7.21 9.56 2.55
C ALA A 117 6.75 9.23 3.96
N ALA A 118 5.72 8.41 4.13
CA ALA A 118 5.22 8.02 5.44
C ALA A 118 4.72 6.57 5.45
N VAL A 119 4.78 5.93 6.61
CA VAL A 119 4.02 4.70 6.89
C VAL A 119 2.64 5.10 7.37
N VAL A 120 1.60 4.47 6.84
CA VAL A 120 0.20 4.74 7.23
C VAL A 120 -0.54 3.43 7.50
N TRP A 121 -1.38 3.44 8.52
CA TRP A 121 -2.11 2.27 9.00
C TRP A 121 -3.62 2.36 8.76
N SER A 122 -4.09 3.53 8.31
CA SER A 122 -5.50 3.79 8.09
C SER A 122 -5.72 4.89 7.04
N VAL A 123 -6.97 5.01 6.60
CA VAL A 123 -7.40 6.12 5.75
C VAL A 123 -7.19 7.48 6.43
N LEU A 124 -7.46 7.58 7.74
CA LEU A 124 -7.29 8.84 8.48
C LEU A 124 -5.82 9.26 8.51
N GLU A 125 -4.92 8.35 8.85
CA GLU A 125 -3.48 8.62 8.85
C GLU A 125 -2.96 9.00 7.47
N ALA A 126 -3.52 8.41 6.40
CA ALA A 126 -3.19 8.79 5.04
C ALA A 126 -3.63 10.23 4.73
N CYS A 127 -4.81 10.66 5.18
CA CYS A 127 -5.23 12.06 5.07
C CYS A 127 -4.28 13.00 5.85
N GLU A 128 -3.98 12.67 7.11
CA GLU A 128 -3.07 13.45 7.95
C GLU A 128 -1.66 13.54 7.34
N ALA A 129 -1.18 12.47 6.71
CA ALA A 129 0.09 12.44 6.00
C ALA A 129 0.09 13.42 4.81
N ILE A 130 -0.98 13.46 4.03
CA ILE A 130 -1.12 14.45 2.94
C ILE A 130 -1.13 15.88 3.49
N ASP A 131 -1.79 16.13 4.61
CA ASP A 131 -1.78 17.46 5.23
C ASP A 131 -0.39 17.86 5.75
N ARG A 132 0.36 16.92 6.35
CA ARG A 132 1.77 17.13 6.72
C ARG A 132 2.63 17.43 5.48
N ALA A 133 2.40 16.72 4.37
CA ALA A 133 3.11 16.95 3.12
C ALA A 133 2.86 18.36 2.56
N ARG A 134 1.61 18.86 2.62
CA ARG A 134 1.25 20.25 2.24
C ARG A 134 1.92 21.29 3.11
N GLN A 135 2.09 21.00 4.39
CA GLN A 135 2.81 21.86 5.34
C GLN A 135 4.34 21.85 5.15
N GLY A 136 4.86 21.14 4.14
CA GLY A 136 6.29 21.09 3.84
C GLY A 136 7.07 20.08 4.68
N LYS A 137 6.41 19.26 5.52
CA LYS A 137 7.09 18.17 6.25
C LYS A 137 7.57 17.09 5.28
N SER A 138 8.47 16.22 5.73
CA SER A 138 8.97 15.09 4.94
C SER A 138 8.34 13.75 5.32
N GLU A 139 7.63 13.67 6.46
CA GLU A 139 6.89 12.51 6.99
C GLU A 139 5.66 12.94 7.80
#